data_AF-A0A2S4ZX55-F1
#
_entry.id   AF-A0A2S4ZX55-F1
#
_cell.length_a   1.000
_cell.length_b   1.000
_cell.length_c   1.000
_cell.angle_alpha   90.00
_cell.angle_beta   90.00
_cell.angle_gamma   90.00
#
_symmetry.space_group_name_H-M   'P 1'
#
loop_
_entity.id
_entity.type
_entity.pdbx_description
1 polymer ?
#
loop_
_entity_poly.entity_id
_entity_poly.type
_entity_poly.pdbx_seq_one_letter_code
_entity_poly.pdbx_strand_id
1 'polypeptide(L)' 'MGLFKIRDKQDSLSLSMQDEVIKIASERLGHPISKELIAKVRQKKWSYMGLEMIIDTVKSINASEIESYLAKLD' A
#
# COMPACT_ATOMS: atom_id res chain seq x y z
N MET A 1 30.86 -15.98 9.36
CA MET A 1 30.69 -14.51 9.42
C MET A 1 30.41 -14.01 8.01
N GLY A 2 29.33 -13.32 7.64
CA GLY A 2 28.07 -12.97 8.28
C GLY A 2 27.11 -12.62 7.12
N LEU A 3 25.93 -13.21 7.11
CA LEU A 3 24.88 -12.98 6.10
C LEU A 3 24.19 -11.64 6.38
N PHE A 4 24.86 -10.53 6.11
CA PHE A 4 24.31 -9.18 6.28
C PHE A 4 24.40 -8.42 4.95
N LYS A 5 23.50 -8.73 4.00
CA LYS A 5 23.26 -7.85 2.84
C LYS A 5 21.95 -8.12 2.09
N ILE A 6 20.94 -8.72 2.74
CA ILE A 6 19.63 -8.99 2.10
C ILE A 6 18.50 -8.13 2.71
N ARG A 7 18.76 -7.36 3.78
CA ARG A 7 17.70 -6.59 4.45
C ARG A 7 17.24 -5.31 3.74
N ASP A 8 18.09 -4.61 2.98
CA ASP A 8 17.71 -3.31 2.40
C ASP A 8 16.83 -3.38 1.15
N LYS A 9 16.96 -4.42 0.31
CA LYS A 9 16.21 -4.52 -0.95
C LYS A 9 14.71 -4.79 -0.75
N GLN A 10 14.36 -5.47 0.34
CA GLN A 10 12.97 -5.80 0.64
C GLN A 10 12.16 -4.56 1.04
N ASP A 11 12.82 -3.57 1.65
CA ASP A 11 12.19 -2.32 2.04
C ASP A 11 11.89 -1.44 0.82
N SER A 12 12.80 -1.34 -0.16
CA SER A 12 12.57 -0.48 -1.35
C SER A 12 11.40 -0.97 -2.21
N LEU A 13 11.28 -2.27 -2.46
CA LEU A 13 10.18 -2.83 -3.27
C LEU A 13 8.82 -2.66 -2.56
N SER A 14 8.78 -2.96 -1.26
CA SER A 14 7.55 -2.81 -0.47
C SER A 14 7.11 -1.34 -0.43
N LEU A 15 8.07 -0.41 -0.29
CA LEU A 15 7.79 1.02 -0.37
C LEU A 15 7.23 1.42 -1.74
N SER A 16 7.82 0.95 -2.85
CA SER A 16 7.31 1.24 -4.19
C SER A 16 5.89 0.72 -4.43
N MET A 17 5.55 -0.45 -3.88
CA MET A 17 4.20 -0.98 -3.98
C MET A 17 3.20 -0.25 -3.07
N GLN A 18 3.62 0.16 -1.87
CA GLN A 18 2.80 1.03 -1.01
C GLN A 18 2.53 2.38 -1.68
N ASP A 19 3.53 2.94 -2.38
CA ASP A 19 3.36 4.13 -3.23
C ASP A 19 2.32 3.89 -4.32
N GLU A 20 2.36 2.73 -4.97
CA GLU A 20 1.40 2.36 -6.01
C GLU A 20 -0.03 2.24 -5.45
N VAL A 21 -0.20 1.64 -4.26
CA VAL A 21 -1.49 1.61 -3.56
C VAL A 21 -2.03 3.03 -3.33
N ILE A 22 -1.18 3.93 -2.81
CA ILE A 22 -1.54 5.34 -2.54
C ILE A 22 -1.94 6.06 -3.82
N LYS A 23 -1.16 5.87 -4.89
CA LYS A 23 -1.38 6.49 -6.19
C LYS A 23 -2.68 6.04 -6.82
N ILE A 24 -2.91 4.73 -6.93
CA ILE A 24 -4.14 4.18 -7.53
C ILE A 24 -5.36 4.62 -6.72
N ALA A 25 -5.28 4.58 -5.38
CA ALA A 25 -6.36 5.05 -4.53
C ALA A 25 -6.70 6.53 -4.82
N SER A 26 -5.70 7.39 -4.93
CA SER A 26 -5.90 8.81 -5.22
C SER A 26 -6.47 9.05 -6.62
N GLU A 27 -5.96 8.35 -7.63
CA GLU A 27 -6.46 8.45 -9.01
C GLU A 27 -7.92 8.04 -9.10
N ARG A 28 -8.31 6.95 -8.42
CA ARG A 28 -9.69 6.45 -8.44
C ARG A 28 -10.67 7.32 -7.64
N LEU A 29 -10.22 7.93 -6.56
CA LEU A 29 -11.02 8.87 -5.77
C LEU A 29 -11.18 10.23 -6.45
N GLY A 30 -10.26 10.59 -7.37
CA GLY A 30 -10.22 11.91 -8.00
C GLY A 30 -9.68 13.01 -7.07
N HIS A 31 -9.18 12.64 -5.89
CA HIS A 31 -8.56 13.53 -4.93
C HIS A 31 -7.44 12.81 -4.15
N PRO A 32 -6.54 13.54 -3.49
CA PRO A 32 -5.56 12.95 -2.59
C PRO A 32 -6.23 12.19 -1.45
N ILE A 33 -5.69 11.01 -1.08
CA ILE A 33 -6.06 10.32 0.16
C ILE A 33 -5.50 11.04 1.39
N SER A 34 -6.16 10.86 2.53
CA SER A 34 -5.78 11.52 3.78
C SER A 34 -4.38 11.11 4.25
N LYS A 35 -3.67 12.02 4.94
CA LYS A 35 -2.35 11.74 5.53
C LYS A 35 -2.38 10.57 6.52
N GLU A 36 -3.50 10.39 7.22
CA GLU A 36 -3.71 9.29 8.15
C GLU A 36 -3.72 7.93 7.42
N LEU A 37 -4.44 7.83 6.30
CA LEU A 37 -4.47 6.61 5.48
C LEU A 37 -3.11 6.33 4.84
N ILE A 38 -2.41 7.36 4.36
CA ILE A 38 -1.04 7.21 3.86
C ILE A 38 -0.13 6.65 4.95
N ALA A 39 -0.18 7.19 6.17
CA ALA A 39 0.61 6.71 7.29
C ALA A 39 0.28 5.23 7.62
N LYS A 40 -1.00 4.84 7.58
CA LYS A 40 -1.40 3.44 7.75
C LYS A 40 -0.77 2.53 6.69
N VAL A 41 -0.89 2.89 5.42
CA VAL A 41 -0.31 2.11 4.31
C VAL A 41 1.20 1.96 4.48
N ARG A 42 1.90 3.00 4.94
CA ARG A 42 3.36 2.98 5.16
C ARG A 42 3.82 2.20 6.38
N GLN A 43 3.04 2.19 7.45
CA GLN A 43 3.42 1.51 8.70
C GLN A 43 3.33 -0.02 8.59
N LYS A 44 2.56 -0.53 7.62
CA LYS A 44 2.25 -1.95 7.50
C LYS A 44 3.34 -2.68 6.72
N LYS A 45 3.87 -3.75 7.31
CA LYS A 45 4.86 -4.63 6.69
C LYS A 45 4.18 -5.79 5.96
N TRP A 46 3.35 -5.46 4.98
CA TRP A 46 2.72 -6.48 4.14
C TRP A 46 3.75 -7.19 3.28
N SER A 47 3.52 -8.48 3.04
CA SER A 47 4.31 -9.23 2.06
C SER A 47 4.04 -8.70 0.66
N TYR A 48 4.91 -9.02 -0.29
CA TYR A 48 4.71 -8.73 -1.70
C TYR A 48 3.32 -9.17 -2.20
N MET A 49 2.93 -10.41 -1.91
CA MET A 49 1.62 -10.94 -2.26
C MET A 49 0.47 -10.19 -1.57
N GLY A 50 0.66 -9.75 -0.32
CA GLY A 50 -0.31 -8.91 0.37
C GLY A 50 -0.52 -7.57 -0.34
N LEU A 51 0.57 -6.93 -0.77
CA LEU A 51 0.52 -5.67 -1.50
C LEU A 51 -0.12 -5.82 -2.89
N GLU A 52 0.17 -6.90 -3.63
CA GLU A 52 -0.52 -7.18 -4.90
C GLU A 52 -2.02 -7.33 -4.70
N MET A 53 -2.47 -8.10 -3.70
CA MET A 53 -3.90 -8.25 -3.41
C MET A 53 -4.56 -6.92 -3.02
N ILE A 54 -3.86 -6.07 -2.26
CA ILE A 54 -4.36 -4.74 -1.92
C ILE A 54 -4.52 -3.89 -3.17
N ILE A 55 -3.53 -3.88 -4.05
CA ILE A 55 -3.58 -3.13 -5.32
C ILE A 55 -4.77 -3.61 -6.17
N ASP A 56 -4.92 -4.92 -6.34
CA ASP A 56 -6.01 -5.49 -7.13
C ASP A 56 -7.38 -5.16 -6.55
N THR A 57 -7.51 -5.23 -5.22
CA THR A 57 -8.75 -4.84 -4.53
C THR A 57 -9.05 -3.36 -4.73
N VAL A 58 -8.05 -2.48 -4.55
CA VAL A 58 -8.21 -1.04 -4.77
C VAL A 58 -8.55 -0.73 -6.23
N LYS A 59 -8.17 -1.56 -7.19
CA LYS A 59 -8.58 -1.44 -8.61
C LYS A 59 -10.00 -1.96 -8.89
N SER A 60 -10.51 -2.89 -8.08
CA SER A 60 -11.79 -3.57 -8.36
C SER A 60 -13.00 -3.01 -7.61
N ILE A 61 -12.82 -2.48 -6.38
CA ILE A 61 -13.92 -1.98 -5.54
C ILE A 61 -14.48 -0.64 -6.04
N ASN A 62 -15.61 -0.15 -5.51
CA ASN A 62 -16.08 1.19 -5.87
C ASN A 62 -15.18 2.27 -5.27
N ALA A 63 -15.05 3.41 -5.96
CA ALA A 63 -14.22 4.53 -5.48
C ALA A 63 -14.63 4.99 -4.07
N SER A 64 -15.93 5.06 -3.78
CA SER A 64 -16.47 5.42 -2.46
C SER A 64 -16.11 4.44 -1.33
N GLU A 65 -15.64 3.24 -1.66
CA GLU A 65 -15.28 2.21 -0.68
C GLU A 65 -13.77 2.17 -0.40
N ILE A 66 -12.95 2.82 -1.23
CA ILE A 66 -11.48 2.76 -1.17
C ILE A 66 -10.96 3.23 0.19
N GLU A 67 -11.40 4.39 0.67
CA GLU A 67 -10.93 4.92 1.96
C GLU A 67 -11.34 4.02 3.13
N SER A 68 -12.57 3.50 3.09
CA SER A 68 -13.06 2.56 4.11
C SER A 68 -12.30 1.23 4.10
N TYR A 69 -11.93 0.74 2.92
CA TYR A 69 -11.10 -0.45 2.77
C TYR A 69 -9.70 -0.23 3.36
N LEU A 70 -9.01 0.84 2.93
CA LEU A 70 -7.67 1.17 3.43
C LEU A 70 -7.66 1.42 4.96
N ALA A 71 -8.73 2.01 5.50
CA ALA A 71 -8.86 2.24 6.94
C ALA A 71 -8.91 0.96 7.77
N LYS A 72 -9.45 -0.13 7.20
CA LYS A 72 -9.67 -1.44 7.82
C LYS A 72 -8.54 -2.43 7.59
N LEU A 73 -7.51 -2.07 6.83
CA LEU A 73 -6.36 -2.96 6.62
C LEU A 73 -5.52 -3.06 7.91
N ASP A 74 -5.45 -4.27 8.45
CA ASP A 74 -4.62 -4.65 9.60
C ASP A 74 -3.24 -5.19 9.22
#